data_AF-A0A967X0R7-F1
#
_entry.id   AF-A0A967X0R7-F1
#
_cell.length_a   1.000
_cell.length_b   1.000
_cell.length_c   1.000
_cell.angle_alpha   90.00
_cell.angle_beta   90.00
_cell.angle_gamma   90.00
#
_symmetry.space_group_name_H-M   'P 1'
#
loop_
_entity.id
_entity.type
_entity.pdbx_description
1 polymer ?
#
loop_
_entity_poly.entity_id
_entity_poly.type
_entity_poly.pdbx_seq_one_letter_code
_entity_poly.pdbx_strand_id
1 'polypeptide(L)' 'RNEPAYTRLVAERIAELKGIPFDDLARATTANARRLFELANTDVEEELD' A
#
# COMPACT_ATOMS: atom_id res chain seq x y z
N ARG A 1 -13.60 -14.38 -8.27
CA ARG A 1 -12.21 -14.83 -8.02
C ARG A 1 -11.51 -13.69 -7.29
N ASN A 2 -10.69 -13.93 -6.28
CA ASN A 2 -9.92 -12.86 -5.63
C ASN A 2 -8.72 -12.49 -6.53
N GLU A 3 -8.45 -11.19 -6.70
CA GLU A 3 -7.42 -10.63 -7.57
C GLU A 3 -6.58 -9.60 -6.81
N PRO A 4 -5.27 -9.45 -7.12
CA PRO A 4 -4.38 -8.53 -6.41
C PRO A 4 -4.86 -7.06 -6.40
N ALA A 5 -5.62 -6.64 -7.41
CA ALA A 5 -6.19 -5.28 -7.46
C ALA A 5 -7.15 -5.00 -6.29
N TYR A 6 -7.82 -6.03 -5.73
CA TYR A 6 -8.74 -5.85 -4.60
C TYR A 6 -8.03 -5.56 -3.27
N THR A 7 -6.70 -5.63 -3.22
CA THR A 7 -5.92 -5.23 -2.03
C THR A 7 -6.16 -3.76 -1.67
N ARG A 8 -6.48 -2.91 -2.66
CA ARG A 8 -6.90 -1.51 -2.45
C ARG A 8 -8.17 -1.42 -1.59
N LEU A 9 -9.19 -2.22 -1.89
CA LEU A 9 -10.46 -2.24 -1.13
C LEU A 9 -10.25 -2.62 0.34
N VAL A 10 -9.34 -3.57 0.59
CA VAL A 10 -8.97 -3.97 1.95
C VAL A 10 -8.26 -2.83 2.68
N ALA A 11 -7.31 -2.17 2.00
CA ALA A 11 -6.59 -1.03 2.57
C ALA A 11 -7.52 0.17 2.85
N GLU A 12 -8.45 0.50 1.96
CA GLU A 12 -9.47 1.54 2.19
C GLU A 12 -10.30 1.22 3.44
N ARG A 13 -10.78 -0.02 3.56
CA ARG A 13 -11.56 -0.43 4.74
C ARG A 13 -10.76 -0.33 6.04
N ILE A 14 -9.48 -0.70 6.00
CA ILE A 14 -8.58 -0.59 7.17
C ILE A 14 -8.34 0.89 7.53
N ALA A 15 -8.15 1.76 6.54
CA ALA A 15 -7.93 3.19 6.73
C ALA A 15 -9.14 3.84 7.42
N GLU A 16 -10.35 3.52 6.95
CA GLU A 16 -11.61 3.93 7.59
C GLU A 16 -11.69 3.46 9.06
N LEU A 17 -11.42 2.18 9.31
CA LEU A 17 -11.48 1.60 10.67
C LEU A 17 -10.44 2.21 11.61
N LYS A 18 -9.29 2.63 11.07
CA LYS A 18 -8.20 3.25 11.84
C LYS A 18 -8.33 4.77 11.95
N GLY A 19 -9.22 5.40 11.18
CA GLY A 19 -9.36 6.85 11.12
C GLY A 19 -8.12 7.57 10.58
N ILE A 20 -7.37 6.93 9.66
CA ILE A 20 -6.17 7.51 9.04
C ILE A 20 -6.34 7.64 7.52
N PRO A 21 -5.60 8.53 6.84
CA PRO A 21 -5.62 8.62 5.39
C PRO A 21 -5.18 7.31 4.71
N PHE A 22 -5.81 7.00 3.57
CA PHE A 22 -5.46 5.83 2.77
C PHE A 22 -3.97 5.85 2.35
N ASP A 23 -3.46 7.00 1.91
CA ASP A 23 -2.07 7.15 1.46
C ASP A 23 -1.07 6.89 2.60
N ASP A 24 -1.41 7.27 3.83
CA ASP A 24 -0.59 7.00 5.00
C ASP A 24 -0.54 5.50 5.31
N LEU A 25 -1.70 4.83 5.24
CA LEU A 25 -1.76 3.38 5.40
C LEU A 25 -0.98 2.67 4.29
N ALA A 26 -1.15 3.09 3.03
CA ALA A 26 -0.49 2.51 1.87
C ALA A 26 1.03 2.65 1.96
N ARG A 27 1.52 3.83 2.32
CA ARG A 27 2.95 4.09 2.54
C ARG A 27 3.52 3.23 3.67
N ALA A 28 2.84 3.20 4.82
CA ALA A 28 3.30 2.44 5.99
C ALA A 28 3.30 0.92 5.71
N THR A 29 2.24 0.39 5.09
CA THR A 29 2.13 -1.04 4.77
C THR A 29 3.12 -1.46 3.68
N THR A 30 3.36 -0.62 2.67
CA THR A 30 4.38 -0.86 1.64
C THR A 30 5.78 -0.88 2.25
N ALA A 31 6.12 0.11 3.09
CA ALA A 31 7.41 0.14 3.77
C ALA A 31 7.61 -1.09 4.69
N ASN A 32 6.56 -1.50 5.40
CA ASN A 32 6.58 -2.70 6.24
C ASN A 32 6.78 -3.97 5.40
N ALA A 33 6.09 -4.10 4.27
CA ALA A 33 6.23 -5.24 3.36
C ALA A 33 7.65 -5.30 2.76
N ARG A 34 8.18 -4.15 2.31
CA ARG A 34 9.56 -4.04 1.82
C ARG A 34 10.57 -4.51 2.85
N ARG A 35 10.42 -4.08 4.11
CA ARG A 35 11.30 -4.51 5.22
C ARG A 35 11.13 -5.99 5.58
N LEU A 36 9.89 -6.50 5.58
CA LEU A 36 9.58 -7.86 6.00
C LEU A 36 10.03 -8.91 4.98
N PHE A 37 9.90 -8.60 3.70
CA PHE A 37 10.20 -9.51 2.59
C PHE A 37 11.48 -9.16 1.84
N GLU A 38 12.25 -8.19 2.35
CA GLU A 38 13.51 -7.70 1.73
C GLU A 38 13.31 -7.32 0.25
N LEU A 39 12.18 -6.67 -0.07
CA LEU A 39 11.89 -6.23 -1.43
C LEU A 39 12.82 -5.07 -1.78
N ALA A 40 13.50 -5.16 -2.93
CA ALA A 40 14.33 -4.07 -3.43
C ALA A 40 13.49 -2.79 -3.55
N ASN A 41 14.04 -1.64 -3.14
CA ASN A 41 13.46 -0.33 -3.43
C ASN A 41 13.60 -0.06 -4.92
N THR A 42 12.72 -0.64 -5.72
CA THR A 42 12.39 -0.07 -7.02
C THR A 42 11.42 1.05 -6.72
N ASP A 43 11.98 2.21 -6.35
CA ASP A 43 11.21 3.44 -6.37
C ASP A 43 10.91 3.72 -7.85
N VAL A 44 9.79 3.18 -8.31
CA VAL A 44 9.13 3.70 -9.51
C VAL A 44 8.65 5.08 -9.11
N GLU A 45 9.50 6.08 -9.35
CA GLU A 45 9.04 7.43 -9.63
C GLU A 45 8.11 7.30 -10.85
N GLU A 46 6.81 7.20 -10.59
CA GLU A 46 5.83 7.49 -11.64
C GLU A 46 5.99 8.98 -11.93
N GLU A 47 6.86 9.30 -12.90
CA GLU A 47 6.81 10.55 -13.65
C GLU A 47 5.38 10.69 -14.17
N LEU A 48 4.64 11.64 -13.59
CA LEU A 48 3.37 12.09 -14.09
C LEU A 48 3.64 13.11 -15.21
N ASP A 49 3.71 12.63 -16.45
CA ASP A 49 3.47 13.42 -17.67
C ASP A 49 1.98 13.41 -18.04
#